data_AF-A0A6A9QJ02-F1
#
_entry.id   AF-A0A6A9QJ02-F1
#
_cell.length_a   1.000
_cell.length_b   1.000
_cell.length_c   1.000
_cell.angle_alpha   90.00
_cell.angle_beta   90.00
_cell.angle_gamma   90.00
#
_symmetry.space_group_name_H-M   'P 1'
#
loop_
_entity.id
_entity.type
_entity.pdbx_description
1 polymer ?
#
loop_
_entity_poly.entity_id
_entity_poly.type
_entity_poly.pdbx_seq_one_letter_code
_entity_poly.pdbx_strand_id
1 'polypeptide(L)'
;MIGYFDGLCEPKNPGGIATFGYVIINGEKKIQGYGLAAEPFSSSATNNVAEYTGVLCLLTKMKELGAKDPEIRGDSQLVIRQLKGEYKVKSLRIKHLYEKAVEIAREINAKFEWVPREFNKEADLMTRIAYEKVREGKLTKVGCEGL
;
A
#
# COMPACT_ATOMS: atom_id res chain seq x y z
N MET A 1 9.63 13.13 5.83
CA MET A 1 9.85 11.77 5.26
C MET A 1 9.04 11.65 3.97
N ILE A 2 9.47 10.85 3.02
CA ILE A 2 8.70 10.54 1.80
C ILE A 2 8.40 9.04 1.79
N GLY A 3 7.14 8.67 1.62
CA GLY A 3 6.68 7.29 1.47
C GLY A 3 6.20 7.02 0.05
N TYR A 4 6.47 5.84 -0.47
CA TYR A 4 5.93 5.32 -1.73
C TYR A 4 5.18 4.03 -1.44
N PHE A 5 4.03 3.83 -2.07
CA PHE A 5 3.27 2.57 -1.99
C PHE A 5 2.92 2.07 -3.39
N ASP A 6 2.70 0.78 -3.49
CA ASP A 6 2.11 0.13 -4.67
C ASP A 6 1.36 -1.13 -4.25
N GLY A 7 0.49 -1.62 -5.13
CA GLY A 7 -0.24 -2.86 -4.99
C GLY A 7 -0.44 -3.56 -6.33
N LEU A 8 -0.30 -4.88 -6.33
CA LEU A 8 -0.59 -5.73 -7.50
C LEU A 8 -1.66 -6.77 -7.18
N CYS A 9 -2.33 -7.27 -8.22
CA CYS A 9 -3.16 -8.46 -8.14
C CYS A 9 -3.10 -9.24 -9.45
N GLU A 10 -2.42 -10.40 -9.41
CA GLU A 10 -2.12 -11.22 -10.59
C GLU A 10 -2.38 -12.71 -10.32
N PRO A 11 -2.62 -13.54 -11.35
CA PRO A 11 -2.71 -13.19 -12.77
C PRO A 11 -4.06 -12.60 -13.18
N LYS A 12 -5.03 -12.53 -12.26
CA LYS A 12 -6.37 -11.97 -12.50
C LYS A 12 -6.80 -11.02 -11.39
N ASN A 13 -7.68 -10.08 -11.71
CA ASN A 13 -8.24 -9.11 -10.78
C ASN A 13 -9.76 -8.97 -11.03
N PRO A 14 -10.64 -9.35 -10.08
CA PRO A 14 -10.36 -9.97 -8.78
C PRO A 14 -9.96 -11.45 -8.87
N GLY A 15 -9.45 -12.00 -7.77
CA GLY A 15 -9.21 -13.45 -7.61
C GLY A 15 -7.79 -13.92 -7.92
N GLY A 16 -6.82 -13.02 -7.96
CA GLY A 16 -5.41 -13.36 -8.04
C GLY A 16 -4.75 -13.46 -6.67
N ILE A 17 -3.44 -13.31 -6.64
CA ILE A 17 -2.64 -13.05 -5.45
C ILE A 17 -2.51 -11.52 -5.34
N ALA A 18 -3.06 -10.95 -4.29
CA ALA A 18 -3.00 -9.51 -4.04
C ALA A 18 -1.86 -9.20 -3.07
N THR A 19 -0.80 -8.54 -3.53
CA THR A 19 0.36 -8.15 -2.71
C THR A 19 0.63 -6.67 -2.79
N PHE A 20 1.19 -6.12 -1.72
CA PHE A 20 1.53 -4.71 -1.63
C PHE A 20 3.02 -4.53 -1.35
N GLY A 21 3.49 -3.31 -1.60
CA GLY A 21 4.87 -2.89 -1.39
C GLY A 21 4.92 -1.43 -0.96
N TYR A 22 5.90 -1.07 -0.15
CA TYR A 22 6.17 0.31 0.20
C TYR A 22 7.65 0.59 0.44
N VAL A 23 8.02 1.86 0.28
CA VAL A 23 9.36 2.38 0.57
C VAL A 23 9.24 3.69 1.34
N ILE A 24 10.03 3.85 2.40
CA ILE A 24 10.13 5.08 3.17
C ILE A 24 11.55 5.63 3.03
N ILE A 25 11.65 6.88 2.64
CA ILE A 25 12.89 7.67 2.59
C ILE A 25 12.89 8.62 3.79
N ASN A 26 13.84 8.42 4.71
CA ASN A 26 14.04 9.23 5.89
C ASN A 26 15.51 9.71 5.96
N GLY A 27 15.79 10.84 5.32
CA GLY A 27 17.16 11.29 5.08
C GLY A 27 17.88 10.29 4.16
N GLU A 28 19.04 9.81 4.60
CA GLU A 28 19.81 8.77 3.89
C GLU A 28 19.27 7.35 4.13
N LYS A 29 18.39 7.17 5.14
CA LYS A 29 17.85 5.85 5.46
C LYS A 29 16.69 5.52 4.53
N LYS A 30 16.77 4.32 3.94
CA LYS A 30 15.69 3.70 3.17
C LYS A 30 15.15 2.51 3.95
N ILE A 31 13.84 2.48 4.15
CA ILE A 31 13.12 1.37 4.81
C ILE A 31 12.13 0.82 3.78
N GLN A 32 12.11 -0.49 3.62
CA GLN A 32 11.26 -1.16 2.63
C GLN A 32 10.34 -2.14 3.32
N GLY A 33 9.16 -2.34 2.75
CA GLY A 33 8.23 -3.34 3.21
C GLY A 33 7.32 -3.85 2.12
N TYR A 34 6.76 -5.03 2.33
CA TYR A 34 5.88 -5.73 1.40
C TYR A 34 5.03 -6.77 2.14
N GLY A 35 3.91 -7.18 1.55
CA GLY A 35 3.05 -8.17 2.19
C GLY A 35 1.93 -8.69 1.32
N LEU A 36 1.13 -9.59 1.89
CA LEU A 36 -0.06 -10.17 1.29
C LEU A 36 -1.29 -9.39 1.79
N ALA A 37 -2.15 -8.96 0.86
CA ALA A 37 -3.29 -8.09 1.16
C ALA A 37 -4.62 -8.84 1.37
N ALA A 38 -4.72 -10.06 0.84
CA ALA A 38 -5.91 -10.91 0.95
C ALA A 38 -5.52 -12.38 0.75
N GLU A 39 -6.40 -13.29 1.13
CA GLU A 39 -6.22 -14.72 0.86
C GLU A 39 -6.00 -14.95 -0.65
N PRO A 40 -4.94 -15.69 -1.05
CA PRO A 40 -4.65 -15.96 -2.46
C PRO A 40 -5.84 -16.61 -3.17
N PHE A 41 -6.13 -16.16 -4.39
CA PHE A 41 -7.22 -16.66 -5.23
C PHE A 41 -8.65 -16.44 -4.70
N SER A 42 -8.80 -15.76 -3.56
CA SER A 42 -10.09 -15.40 -3.02
C SER A 42 -10.76 -14.28 -3.83
N SER A 43 -12.09 -14.24 -3.82
CA SER A 43 -12.81 -13.15 -4.50
C SER A 43 -12.47 -11.76 -3.95
N SER A 44 -12.00 -11.65 -2.70
CA SER A 44 -11.61 -10.40 -2.03
C SER A 44 -10.25 -9.88 -2.46
N ALA A 45 -9.38 -10.74 -3.03
CA ALA A 45 -8.10 -10.34 -3.59
C ALA A 45 -8.30 -9.48 -4.85
N THR A 46 -8.04 -8.18 -4.72
CA THR A 46 -8.14 -7.21 -5.82
C THR A 46 -6.95 -6.26 -5.78
N ASN A 47 -6.66 -5.63 -6.92
CA ASN A 47 -5.60 -4.62 -6.99
C ASN A 47 -5.87 -3.45 -6.03
N ASN A 48 -7.10 -2.93 -5.97
CA ASN A 48 -7.45 -1.84 -5.03
C ASN A 48 -7.28 -2.23 -3.55
N VAL A 49 -7.55 -3.49 -3.19
CA VAL A 49 -7.32 -3.98 -1.81
C VAL A 49 -5.81 -4.02 -1.51
N ALA A 50 -4.99 -4.47 -2.48
CA ALA A 50 -3.54 -4.44 -2.34
C ALA A 50 -3.01 -3.02 -2.14
N GLU A 51 -3.39 -2.10 -3.00
CA GLU A 51 -3.00 -0.68 -2.95
C GLU A 51 -3.33 -0.05 -1.59
N TYR A 52 -4.59 -0.19 -1.14
CA TYR A 52 -5.02 0.35 0.15
C TYR A 52 -4.35 -0.31 1.35
N THR A 53 -4.02 -1.60 1.25
CA THR A 53 -3.24 -2.28 2.31
C THR A 53 -1.81 -1.74 2.35
N GLY A 54 -1.19 -1.50 1.19
CA GLY A 54 0.12 -0.85 1.07
C GLY A 54 0.14 0.54 1.69
N VAL A 55 -0.86 1.38 1.39
CA VAL A 55 -1.03 2.70 2.03
C VAL A 55 -1.14 2.58 3.54
N LEU A 56 -1.99 1.68 4.04
CA LEU A 56 -2.21 1.51 5.48
C LEU A 56 -0.93 1.05 6.20
N CYS A 57 -0.21 0.06 5.67
CA CYS A 57 1.04 -0.41 6.25
C CYS A 57 2.14 0.67 6.19
N LEU A 58 2.24 1.41 5.08
CA LEU A 58 3.16 2.54 4.93
C LEU A 58 2.90 3.61 5.99
N LEU A 59 1.65 4.08 6.10
CA LEU A 59 1.27 5.12 7.06
C LEU A 59 1.50 4.67 8.50
N THR A 60 1.14 3.43 8.82
CA THR A 60 1.38 2.84 10.14
C THR A 60 2.86 2.85 10.47
N LYS A 61 3.71 2.39 9.53
CA LYS A 61 5.16 2.37 9.74
C LYS A 61 5.75 3.77 9.87
N MET A 62 5.27 4.74 9.08
CA MET A 62 5.71 6.13 9.19
C MET A 62 5.31 6.76 10.53
N LYS A 63 4.12 6.44 11.05
CA LYS A 63 3.68 6.85 12.39
C LYS A 63 4.56 6.26 13.48
N GLU A 64 4.90 4.97 13.42
CA GLU A 64 5.85 4.33 14.35
C GLU A 64 7.23 5.00 14.33
N LEU A 65 7.68 5.46 13.16
CA LEU A 65 8.94 6.18 12.98
C LEU A 65 8.87 7.65 13.41
N GLY A 66 7.72 8.11 13.94
CA GLY A 66 7.53 9.48 14.40
C GLY A 66 7.43 10.52 13.28
N ALA A 67 6.96 10.13 12.10
CA ALA A 67 6.78 11.06 10.99
C ALA A 67 5.82 12.21 11.36
N LYS A 68 6.20 13.42 10.96
CA LYS A 68 5.35 14.63 10.96
C LYS A 68 5.41 15.25 9.58
N ASP A 69 4.25 15.58 9.03
CA ASP A 69 4.10 16.17 7.70
C ASP A 69 4.74 15.34 6.56
N PRO A 70 4.59 14.00 6.52
CA PRO A 70 5.17 13.21 5.45
C PRO A 70 4.44 13.43 4.12
N GLU A 71 5.16 13.16 3.02
CA GLU A 71 4.57 13.07 1.70
C GLU A 71 4.44 11.60 1.28
N ILE A 72 3.25 11.20 0.85
CA ILE A 72 2.90 9.84 0.43
C ILE A 72 2.63 9.84 -1.06
N ARG A 73 3.39 9.03 -1.79
CA ARG A 73 3.39 8.95 -3.25
C ARG A 73 2.93 7.59 -3.73
N GLY A 74 2.26 7.56 -4.87
CA GLY A 74 1.88 6.34 -5.57
C GLY A 74 1.38 6.66 -6.98
N ASP A 75 1.34 5.65 -7.85
CA ASP A 75 0.94 5.80 -9.25
C ASP A 75 -0.55 5.48 -9.51
N SER A 76 -1.28 5.01 -8.49
CA SER A 76 -2.73 4.87 -8.54
C SER A 76 -3.45 6.22 -8.33
N GLN A 77 -3.80 6.88 -9.44
CA GLN A 77 -4.53 8.15 -9.39
C GLN A 77 -5.88 8.04 -8.66
N LEU A 78 -6.56 6.89 -8.76
CA LEU A 78 -7.81 6.63 -8.04
C LEU A 78 -7.60 6.69 -6.52
N VAL A 79 -6.60 5.96 -6.02
CA VAL A 79 -6.31 5.88 -4.58
C VAL A 79 -5.87 7.23 -4.05
N ILE A 80 -4.98 7.94 -4.77
CA ILE A 80 -4.53 9.29 -4.39
C ILE A 80 -5.72 10.26 -4.30
N ARG A 81 -6.60 10.32 -5.31
CA ARG A 81 -7.77 11.21 -5.28
C ARG A 81 -8.75 10.87 -4.17
N GLN A 82 -8.92 9.58 -3.84
CA GLN A 82 -9.75 9.16 -2.72
C GLN A 82 -9.13 9.58 -1.38
N LEU A 83 -7.82 9.42 -1.20
CA LEU A 83 -7.08 9.84 0.00
C LEU A 83 -7.07 11.37 0.18
N LYS A 84 -7.02 12.13 -0.92
CA LYS A 84 -7.22 13.59 -0.91
C LYS A 84 -8.67 14.03 -0.62
N GLY A 85 -9.62 13.08 -0.57
CA GLY A 85 -11.04 13.36 -0.36
C GLY A 85 -11.76 13.91 -1.59
N GLU A 86 -11.10 13.95 -2.75
CA GLU A 86 -11.68 14.41 -4.01
C GLU A 86 -12.70 13.39 -4.53
N TYR A 87 -12.41 12.09 -4.37
CA TYR A 87 -13.26 10.99 -4.81
C TYR A 87 -13.84 10.21 -3.63
N LYS A 88 -15.11 9.82 -3.75
CA LYS A 88 -15.79 8.98 -2.74
C LYS A 88 -15.36 7.51 -2.86
N VAL A 89 -15.15 6.87 -1.71
CA VAL A 89 -14.94 5.41 -1.61
C VAL A 89 -16.30 4.71 -1.52
N LYS A 90 -16.68 3.96 -2.56
CA LYS A 90 -17.96 3.22 -2.62
C LYS A 90 -17.82 1.73 -2.31
N SER A 91 -16.64 1.16 -2.52
CA SER A 91 -16.43 -0.28 -2.33
C SER A 91 -16.32 -0.60 -0.84
N LEU A 92 -17.23 -1.44 -0.35
CA LEU A 92 -17.26 -1.89 1.04
C LEU A 92 -15.98 -2.63 1.45
N ARG A 93 -15.28 -3.26 0.49
CA ARG A 93 -14.05 -4.03 0.72
C ARG A 93 -12.86 -3.16 1.09
N ILE A 94 -12.81 -1.93 0.59
CA ILE A 94 -11.73 -0.97 0.85
C ILE A 94 -12.14 0.11 1.84
N LYS A 95 -13.44 0.27 2.15
CA LYS A 95 -13.96 1.32 3.03
C LYS A 95 -13.26 1.33 4.39
N HIS A 96 -13.11 0.16 5.01
CA HIS A 96 -12.43 0.02 6.29
C HIS A 96 -10.93 0.38 6.22
N LEU A 97 -10.24 -0.04 5.15
CA LEU A 97 -8.82 0.28 4.95
C LEU A 97 -8.63 1.79 4.74
N TYR A 98 -9.52 2.39 3.94
CA TYR A 98 -9.56 3.84 3.70
C TYR A 98 -9.77 4.62 5.00
N GLU A 99 -10.76 4.26 5.81
CA GLU A 99 -11.08 4.95 7.07
C GLU A 99 -9.88 4.95 8.02
N LYS A 100 -9.24 3.79 8.21
CA LYS A 100 -8.00 3.66 9.01
C LYS A 100 -6.83 4.43 8.44
N ALA A 101 -6.62 4.38 7.12
CA ALA A 101 -5.54 5.13 6.47
C ALA A 101 -5.73 6.64 6.66
N VAL A 102 -6.95 7.15 6.51
CA VAL A 102 -7.28 8.57 6.70
C VAL A 102 -7.11 8.99 8.15
N GLU A 103 -7.49 8.13 9.11
CA GLU A 103 -7.26 8.38 10.54
C GLU A 103 -5.77 8.59 10.84
N ILE A 104 -4.92 7.63 10.46
CA ILE A 104 -3.47 7.72 10.68
C ILE A 104 -2.87 8.90 9.92
N ALA A 105 -3.29 9.12 8.68
CA ALA A 105 -2.82 10.24 7.86
C ALA A 105 -3.09 11.60 8.51
N ARG A 106 -4.25 11.78 9.16
CA ARG A 106 -4.56 13.00 9.92
C ARG A 106 -3.66 13.16 11.13
N GLU A 107 -3.40 12.08 11.87
CA GLU A 107 -2.54 12.13 13.07
C GLU A 107 -1.11 12.58 12.76
N ILE A 108 -0.56 12.18 11.61
CA ILE A 108 0.80 12.53 11.19
C ILE A 108 0.84 13.71 10.20
N ASN A 109 -0.30 14.33 9.90
CA ASN A 109 -0.48 15.38 8.91
C ASN A 109 0.07 15.03 7.51
N ALA A 110 -0.18 13.81 7.03
CA ALA A 110 0.31 13.32 5.74
C ALA A 110 -0.30 14.07 4.55
N LYS A 111 0.51 14.32 3.53
CA LYS A 111 0.09 14.81 2.21
C LYS A 111 0.21 13.70 1.19
N PHE A 112 -0.70 13.67 0.23
CA PHE A 112 -0.71 12.66 -0.84
C PHE A 112 -0.32 13.31 -2.15
N GLU A 113 0.45 12.62 -2.99
CA GLU A 113 0.78 13.08 -4.32
C GLU A 113 0.83 11.92 -5.32
N TRP A 114 0.27 12.15 -6.50
CA TRP A 114 0.35 11.16 -7.57
C TRP A 114 1.69 11.31 -8.28
N VAL A 115 2.33 10.19 -8.59
CA VAL A 115 3.55 10.18 -9.41
C VAL A 115 3.39 9.23 -10.60
N PRO A 116 3.99 9.52 -11.75
CA PRO A 116 4.07 8.56 -12.84
C PRO A 116 4.73 7.25 -12.41
N ARG A 117 4.32 6.13 -13.01
CA ARG A 117 4.77 4.77 -12.66
C ARG A 117 6.28 4.61 -12.72
N GLU A 118 6.96 5.30 -13.63
CA GLU A 118 8.42 5.27 -13.73
C GLU A 118 9.14 5.80 -12.50
N PHE A 119 8.46 6.60 -11.66
CA PHE A 119 8.95 7.09 -10.37
C PHE A 119 8.51 6.24 -9.18
N ASN A 120 7.67 5.22 -9.37
CA ASN A 120 7.18 4.31 -8.32
C ASN A 120 7.81 2.91 -8.36
N LYS A 121 8.86 2.72 -9.19
CA LYS A 121 9.47 1.40 -9.47
C LYS A 121 9.95 0.63 -8.24
N GLU A 122 10.41 1.32 -7.20
CA GLU A 122 10.89 0.62 -6.00
C GLU A 122 9.74 0.02 -5.18
N ALA A 123 8.59 0.71 -5.09
CA ALA A 123 7.41 0.14 -4.45
C ALA A 123 6.83 -1.00 -5.29
N ASP A 124 6.80 -0.85 -6.62
CA ASP A 124 6.41 -1.94 -7.55
C ASP A 124 7.30 -3.16 -7.37
N LEU A 125 8.62 -3.00 -7.29
CA LEU A 125 9.54 -4.11 -7.01
C LEU A 125 9.19 -4.83 -5.69
N MET A 126 8.80 -4.09 -4.64
CA MET A 126 8.40 -4.68 -3.37
C MET A 126 7.14 -5.56 -3.51
N THR A 127 6.16 -5.14 -4.31
CA THR A 127 4.96 -5.96 -4.60
C THR A 127 5.33 -7.29 -5.29
N ARG A 128 6.31 -7.25 -6.22
CA ARG A 128 6.81 -8.40 -6.97
C ARG A 128 7.56 -9.39 -6.07
N ILE A 129 8.40 -8.88 -5.16
CA ILE A 129 9.09 -9.72 -4.16
C ILE A 129 8.07 -10.45 -3.28
N ALA A 130 7.03 -9.74 -2.79
CA ALA A 130 5.97 -10.38 -2.04
C ALA A 130 5.23 -11.45 -2.86
N TYR A 131 4.90 -11.14 -4.11
CA TYR A 131 4.19 -12.07 -5.00
C TYR A 131 4.95 -13.38 -5.19
N GLU A 132 6.26 -13.31 -5.46
CA GLU A 132 7.09 -14.52 -5.59
C GLU A 132 7.19 -15.28 -4.25
N LYS A 133 7.32 -14.59 -3.12
CA LYS A 133 7.30 -15.24 -1.80
C LYS A 133 5.99 -15.97 -1.51
N VAL A 134 4.86 -15.44 -1.96
CA VAL A 134 3.55 -16.13 -1.85
C VAL A 134 3.55 -17.38 -2.73
N ARG A 135 4.03 -17.28 -3.98
CA ARG A 135 4.14 -18.43 -4.91
C ARG A 135 5.04 -19.54 -4.37
N GLU A 136 6.10 -19.18 -3.67
CA GLU A 136 7.02 -20.10 -3.00
C GLU A 136 6.51 -20.63 -1.64
N GLY A 137 5.33 -20.19 -1.18
CA GLY A 137 4.78 -20.57 0.13
C GLY A 137 5.51 -19.96 1.34
N LYS A 138 6.38 -18.96 1.12
CA LYS A 138 7.16 -18.27 2.15
C LYS A 138 6.44 -17.07 2.78
N LEU A 139 5.33 -16.63 2.17
CA LEU A 139 4.47 -15.56 2.68
C LEU A 139 3.02 -16.00 2.57
N THR A 140 2.38 -16.30 3.71
CA THR A 140 1.03 -16.88 3.76
C THR A 140 0.05 -16.08 4.62
N LYS A 141 0.55 -15.19 5.48
CA LYS A 141 -0.28 -14.37 6.37
C LYS A 141 -0.62 -13.04 5.70
N VAL A 142 -1.89 -12.66 5.80
CA VAL A 142 -2.39 -11.36 5.36
C VAL A 142 -2.03 -10.29 6.38
N GLY A 143 -1.62 -9.12 5.91
CA GLY A 143 -1.43 -7.93 6.73
C GLY A 143 0.00 -7.39 6.71
N CYS A 144 0.26 -6.47 7.63
CA CYS A 144 1.55 -5.78 7.76
C CYS A 144 2.55 -6.53 8.66
N GLU A 145 2.14 -7.63 9.28
CA GLU A 145 2.96 -8.39 10.23
C GLU A 145 4.01 -9.25 9.49
N GLY A 146 5.29 -9.05 9.82
CA GLY A 146 6.41 -9.74 9.19
C GLY A 146 7.41 -8.83 8.46
N LEU A 147 7.34 -7.52 8.71
CA LEU A 147 8.26 -6.48 8.20
C LEU A 147 9.05 -5.81 9.32
#